data_AF-A0A368H2B0-F1
#
_entry.id   AF-A0A368H2B0-F1
#
_cell.length_a   1.000
_cell.length_b   1.000
_cell.length_c   1.000
_cell.angle_alpha   90.00
_cell.angle_beta   90.00
_cell.angle_gamma   90.00
#
_symmetry.space_group_name_H-M   'P 1'
#
loop_
_entity.id
_entity.type
_entity.pdbx_description
1 polymer ?
#
loop_
_entity_poly.entity_id
_entity_poly.type
_entity_poly.pdbx_seq_one_letter_code
_entity_poly.pdbx_strand_id
1 'polypeptide(L)'
;MFLPLGQEYYHITNNMEREPLLVVGKERFQDVDIRIRVSGGGHVAQIYAVRQALAKALVAYYHKYVDEQSKKELKDQFFAYDKALLVADPRRSEAKKFGGPGARARYQKSYR
;
A
#
# COMPACT_ATOMS: atom_id res chain seq x y z
N MET A 1 19.16 5.48 16.55
CA MET A 1 19.99 4.33 16.14
C MET A 1 19.70 3.14 17.05
N PHE A 2 18.81 2.23 16.65
CA PHE A 2 18.83 0.78 16.92
C PHE A 2 17.53 0.18 16.36
N LEU A 3 17.61 -0.46 15.19
CA LEU A 3 16.56 -1.39 14.75
C LEU A 3 17.03 -2.78 15.21
N PRO A 4 16.32 -3.44 16.14
CA PRO A 4 16.64 -4.82 16.46
C PRO A 4 16.24 -5.71 15.28
N LEU A 5 17.27 -6.33 14.68
CA LEU A 5 17.16 -7.46 13.76
C LEU A 5 16.60 -8.65 14.55
N GLY A 6 15.30 -8.91 14.46
CA GLY A 6 14.72 -10.10 15.08
C GLY A 6 13.25 -9.98 15.42
N GLN A 7 12.38 -9.94 14.41
CA GLN A 7 11.07 -10.57 14.52
C GLN A 7 10.84 -11.37 13.25
N GLU A 8 10.96 -12.69 13.40
CA GLU A 8 10.49 -13.68 12.45
C GLU A 8 9.02 -13.42 12.14
N TYR A 9 8.67 -13.32 10.86
CA TYR A 9 7.51 -13.89 10.17
C TYR A 9 7.40 -13.23 8.78
N TYR A 10 7.43 -14.07 7.73
CA TYR A 10 7.36 -13.78 6.28
C TYR A 10 8.67 -13.42 5.57
N HIS A 11 9.41 -14.46 5.18
CA HIS A 11 10.63 -14.42 4.38
C HIS A 11 10.43 -14.13 2.87
N ILE A 12 9.25 -13.66 2.43
CA ILE A 12 8.93 -13.46 1.01
C ILE A 12 8.16 -12.15 0.86
N THR A 13 8.84 -10.99 0.88
CA THR A 13 8.35 -9.65 0.42
C THR A 13 9.22 -8.47 0.91
N ASN A 14 10.42 -8.70 1.47
CA ASN A 14 11.30 -7.66 2.04
C ASN A 14 11.65 -6.46 1.12
N ASN A 15 11.39 -6.53 -0.18
CA ASN A 15 11.65 -5.43 -1.11
C ASN A 15 10.45 -4.48 -1.29
N MET A 16 9.20 -4.97 -1.24
CA MET A 16 8.00 -4.18 -1.59
C MET A 16 7.67 -3.09 -0.56
N GLU A 17 7.94 -3.34 0.72
CA GLU A 17 7.71 -2.35 1.79
C GLU A 17 8.70 -1.18 1.72
N ARG A 18 9.89 -1.40 1.15
CA ARG A 18 10.97 -0.39 1.08
C ARG A 18 10.92 0.47 -0.18
N GLU A 19 10.02 0.17 -1.12
CA GLU A 19 9.92 0.87 -2.40
C GLU A 19 9.71 2.39 -2.28
N PRO A 20 8.76 2.93 -1.48
CA PRO A 20 8.61 4.37 -1.37
C PRO A 20 9.83 5.05 -0.74
N LEU A 21 10.58 4.35 0.12
CA LEU A 21 11.85 4.82 0.69
C LEU A 21 12.98 4.86 -0.36
N LEU A 22 13.02 3.88 -1.26
CA LEU A 22 14.01 3.79 -2.33
C LEU A 22 13.80 4.85 -3.42
N VAL A 23 12.54 5.17 -3.75
CA VAL A 23 12.19 6.14 -4.81
C VAL A 23 12.52 7.58 -4.40
N VAL A 24 12.30 7.92 -3.13
CA VAL A 24 12.38 9.31 -2.64
C VAL A 24 13.76 9.66 -2.06
N GLY A 25 14.55 8.64 -1.69
CA GLY A 25 15.84 8.82 -1.04
C GLY A 25 15.72 8.92 0.49
N LYS A 26 16.72 8.36 1.19
CA LYS A 26 16.70 8.27 2.67
C LYS A 26 16.76 9.63 3.37
N GLU A 27 17.30 10.64 2.70
CA GLU A 27 17.47 11.99 3.23
C GLU A 27 16.14 12.67 3.60
N ARG A 28 15.07 12.45 2.83
CA ARG A 28 13.75 13.04 3.11
C ARG A 28 12.99 12.38 4.28
N PHE A 29 13.51 11.28 4.82
CA PHE A 29 12.92 10.54 5.93
C PHE A 29 13.64 10.74 7.26
N GLN A 30 14.79 11.42 7.28
CA GLN A 30 15.59 11.55 8.52
C GLN A 30 14.89 12.39 9.59
N ASP A 31 14.05 13.34 9.15
CA ASP A 31 13.37 14.29 10.04
C ASP A 31 11.96 13.84 10.46
N VAL A 32 11.48 12.67 10.00
CA VAL A 32 10.09 12.25 10.17
C VAL A 32 9.99 10.88 10.83
N ASP A 33 9.45 10.85 12.05
CA ASP A 33 9.07 9.61 12.74
C ASP A 33 7.68 9.13 12.30
N ILE A 34 7.60 7.89 11.80
CA ILE A 34 6.36 7.32 11.26
C ILE A 34 5.99 6.04 12.01
N ARG A 35 4.78 6.02 12.59
CA ARG A 35 4.19 4.84 13.23
C ARG A 35 2.91 4.44 12.51
N ILE A 36 2.86 3.21 11.99
CA ILE A 36 1.72 2.69 11.23
C ILE A 36 1.10 1.51 11.99
N ARG A 37 -0.22 1.54 12.17
CA ARG A 37 -0.99 0.42 12.68
C ARG A 37 -2.00 -0.01 11.62
N VAL A 38 -1.93 -1.26 11.19
CA VAL A 38 -2.87 -1.85 10.22
C VAL A 38 -3.72 -2.88 10.93
N SER A 39 -5.00 -2.99 10.54
CA SER A 39 -5.93 -4.00 11.05
C SER A 39 -6.87 -4.48 9.95
N GLY A 40 -7.25 -5.76 9.99
CA GLY A 40 -8.08 -6.39 8.96
C GLY A 40 -7.32 -6.77 7.68
N GLY A 41 -8.01 -7.36 6.71
CA GLY A 41 -7.41 -7.85 5.46
C GLY A 41 -6.56 -9.11 5.63
N GLY A 42 -5.84 -9.49 4.57
CA GLY A 42 -4.82 -10.57 4.61
C GLY A 42 -3.40 -9.99 4.51
N HIS A 43 -2.38 -10.83 4.76
CA HIS A 43 -0.97 -10.42 4.80
C HIS A 43 -0.53 -9.52 3.63
N VAL A 44 -0.81 -9.95 2.40
CA VAL A 44 -0.45 -9.19 1.20
C VAL A 44 -1.18 -7.85 1.13
N ALA A 45 -2.47 -7.82 1.48
CA ALA A 45 -3.25 -6.58 1.47
C ALA A 45 -2.77 -5.58 2.53
N GLN A 46 -2.30 -6.08 3.68
CA GLN A 46 -1.72 -5.24 4.72
C GLN A 46 -0.40 -4.61 4.27
N ILE A 47 0.47 -5.34 3.58
CA ILE A 47 1.71 -4.81 3.00
C ILE A 47 1.41 -3.66 2.03
N TYR A 48 0.45 -3.85 1.12
CA TYR A 48 0.01 -2.77 0.21
C TYR A 48 -0.57 -1.57 0.97
N ALA A 49 -1.30 -1.81 2.07
CA ALA A 49 -1.83 -0.73 2.91
C ALA A 49 -0.71 0.07 3.60
N VAL A 50 0.33 -0.59 4.12
CA VAL A 50 1.51 0.07 4.72
C VAL A 50 2.22 0.92 3.67
N ARG A 51 2.49 0.36 2.49
CA ARG A 51 3.13 1.05 1.36
C ARG A 51 2.37 2.33 0.98
N GLN A 52 1.04 2.24 0.90
CA GLN A 52 0.18 3.36 0.57
C GLN A 52 0.11 4.41 1.69
N ALA A 53 0.07 3.97 2.95
CA ALA A 53 0.05 4.85 4.10
C ALA A 53 1.34 5.68 4.21
N LEU A 54 2.51 5.06 3.95
CA LEU A 54 3.80 5.76 3.93
C LEU A 54 3.81 6.89 2.89
N ALA A 55 3.47 6.59 1.63
CA ALA A 55 3.49 7.59 0.57
C ALA A 55 2.52 8.75 0.85
N LYS A 56 1.30 8.46 1.31
CA LYS A 56 0.31 9.49 1.67
C LYS A 56 0.75 10.33 2.86
N ALA A 57 1.34 9.72 3.88
CA ALA A 57 1.82 10.43 5.07
C ALA A 57 2.92 11.43 4.71
N LEU A 58 3.87 11.06 3.86
CA LEU A 58 4.94 11.96 3.39
C LEU A 58 4.39 13.12 2.59
N VAL A 59 3.53 12.85 1.60
CA VAL A 59 2.92 13.92 0.80
C VAL A 59 2.11 14.88 1.66
N ALA A 60 1.42 14.37 2.68
CA ALA A 60 0.68 15.19 3.64
C ALA A 60 1.61 16.00 4.57
N TYR A 61 2.75 15.43 4.98
CA TYR A 61 3.75 16.11 5.79
C TYR A 61 4.37 17.30 5.04
N TYR A 62 4.85 17.06 3.81
CA TYR A 62 5.45 18.11 2.97
C TYR A 62 4.46 19.21 2.63
N HIS A 63 3.18 18.86 2.44
CA HIS A 63 2.13 19.85 2.24
C HIS A 63 1.93 20.80 3.42
N LYS A 64 2.15 20.34 4.66
CA LYS A 64 1.87 21.11 5.86
C LYS A 64 3.08 21.85 6.41
N TYR A 65 4.28 21.28 6.29
CA TYR A 65 5.46 21.74 7.05
C TYR A 65 6.64 22.19 6.20
N VAL A 66 6.64 21.97 4.88
CA VAL A 66 7.79 22.29 4.03
C VAL A 66 7.39 23.32 2.97
N ASP A 67 6.96 22.87 1.78
CA ASP A 67 6.59 23.74 0.67
C ASP A 67 5.78 22.99 -0.41
N GLU A 68 5.04 23.74 -1.22
CA GLU A 68 4.20 23.15 -2.28
C GLU A 68 5.00 22.58 -3.46
N GLN A 69 6.20 23.10 -3.72
CA GLN A 69 7.02 22.68 -4.85
C GLN A 69 7.63 21.30 -4.59
N SER A 70 8.25 21.09 -3.44
CA SER A 70 8.75 19.78 -2.98
C SER A 70 7.64 18.74 -2.91
N LYS A 71 6.43 19.14 -2.49
CA LYS A 71 5.24 18.26 -2.52
C LYS A 71 4.91 17.81 -3.94
N LYS A 72 4.95 18.73 -4.91
CA LYS A 72 4.64 18.42 -6.31
C LYS A 72 5.68 17.46 -6.89
N GLU A 73 6.96 17.72 -6.66
CA GLU A 73 8.05 16.83 -7.07
C GLU A 73 7.89 15.42 -6.49
N LEU A 74 7.58 15.30 -5.18
CA LEU A 74 7.31 14.02 -4.54
C LEU A 74 6.13 13.28 -5.18
N LYS A 75 5.03 14.00 -5.42
CA LYS A 75 3.87 13.42 -6.09
C LYS A 75 4.22 12.93 -7.49
N ASP A 76 4.93 13.72 -8.26
CA ASP A 76 5.30 13.38 -9.64
C ASP A 76 6.25 12.17 -9.65
N GLN A 77 7.21 12.10 -8.73
CA GLN A 77 8.07 10.92 -8.53
C GLN A 77 7.26 9.66 -8.17
N PHE A 78 6.32 9.77 -7.23
CA PHE A 78 5.45 8.64 -6.87
C PHE A 78 4.53 8.22 -8.03
N PHE A 79 3.97 9.17 -8.78
CA PHE A 79 3.14 8.89 -9.95
C PHE A 79 3.92 8.25 -11.10
N ALA A 80 5.18 8.66 -11.31
CA ALA A 80 6.07 8.09 -12.30
C ALA A 80 6.43 6.63 -11.98
N TYR A 81 6.57 6.29 -10.69
CA TYR A 81 6.85 4.94 -10.27
C TYR A 81 5.59 4.05 -10.26
N ASP A 82 4.59 4.40 -9.45
CA ASP A 82 3.36 3.62 -9.32
C ASP A 82 2.20 4.46 -8.76
N LYS A 83 1.11 4.57 -9.54
CA LYS A 83 -0.09 5.32 -9.15
C LYS A 83 -0.79 4.73 -7.91
N ALA A 84 -0.64 3.43 -7.65
CA ALA A 84 -1.25 2.75 -6.51
C ALA A 84 -0.67 3.21 -5.16
N LEU A 85 0.47 3.90 -5.15
CA LEU A 85 1.05 4.50 -3.95
C LEU A 85 0.20 5.65 -3.40
N LEU A 86 -0.43 6.43 -4.28
CA LEU A 86 -1.24 7.59 -3.87
C LEU A 86 -2.74 7.31 -3.96
N VAL A 87 -3.18 6.55 -4.96
CA VAL A 87 -4.60 6.24 -5.19
C VAL A 87 -4.93 4.86 -4.64
N ALA A 88 -6.02 4.75 -3.89
CA ALA A 88 -6.46 3.47 -3.35
C ALA A 88 -7.09 2.62 -4.44
N ASP A 89 -6.78 1.33 -4.41
CA ASP A 89 -7.41 0.36 -5.30
C ASP A 89 -8.87 0.12 -4.85
N PRO A 90 -9.87 0.45 -5.69
CA PRO A 90 -11.28 0.30 -5.32
C PRO A 90 -11.77 -1.16 -5.36
N ARG A 91 -10.96 -2.12 -5.84
CA ARG A 91 -11.38 -3.51 -6.02
C ARG A 91 -11.83 -4.14 -4.71
N ARG A 92 -13.05 -4.71 -4.71
CA ARG A 92 -13.65 -5.46 -3.61
C ARG A 92 -14.31 -6.73 -4.15
N SER A 93 -14.39 -7.77 -3.33
CA SER A 93 -15.06 -9.01 -3.68
C SER A 93 -16.56 -8.76 -3.91
N GLU A 94 -17.05 -9.13 -5.09
CA GLU A 94 -18.48 -9.08 -5.40
C GLU A 94 -19.27 -10.03 -4.48
N ALA A 95 -20.49 -9.63 -4.12
CA ALA A 95 -21.37 -10.49 -3.32
C ALA A 95 -21.76 -11.77 -4.08
N LYS A 96 -21.85 -12.89 -3.36
CA LYS A 96 -22.33 -14.17 -3.91
C LYS A 96 -23.76 -14.03 -4.44
N LYS A 97 -24.03 -14.65 -5.60
CA LYS A 97 -25.36 -14.73 -6.20
C LYS A 97 -25.90 -16.16 -6.06
N PHE A 98 -27.22 -16.33 -5.93
CA PHE A 98 -27.85 -17.65 -5.81
C PHE A 98 -27.64 -18.49 -7.07
N GLY A 99 -27.74 -19.82 -6.96
CA GLY A 99 -27.61 -20.72 -8.12
C GLY A 99 -26.18 -21.01 -8.55
N GLY A 100 -25.21 -20.87 -7.65
CA GLY A 100 -23.83 -21.31 -7.85
C GLY A 100 -22.94 -21.04 -6.63
N PRO A 101 -21.67 -21.49 -6.66
CA PRO A 101 -20.77 -21.36 -5.51
C PRO A 101 -20.25 -19.93 -5.31
N GLY A 102 -20.17 -19.10 -6.35
CA GLY A 102 -19.51 -17.78 -6.31
C GLY A 102 -20.37 -16.62 -6.82
N ALA A 103 -19.75 -15.44 -6.95
CA ALA A 103 -20.42 -14.23 -7.45
C ALA A 103 -20.90 -14.39 -8.91
N ARG A 104 -20.08 -15.00 -9.76
CA ARG A 104 -20.37 -15.21 -11.20
C ARG A 104 -20.53 -16.67 -11.60
N ALA A 105 -20.02 -17.60 -10.80
CA ALA A 105 -20.13 -19.04 -11.08
C ALA A 105 -21.58 -19.51 -10.91
N ARG A 106 -22.05 -20.36 -11.83
CA ARG A 106 -23.37 -21.00 -11.81
C ARG A 106 -23.23 -22.52 -11.72
N TYR A 107 -24.19 -23.18 -11.10
CA TYR A 107 -24.29 -24.64 -11.16
C TYR A 107 -24.56 -25.08 -12.60
N GLN A 108 -23.94 -26.20 -13.00
CA GLN A 108 -24.11 -26.76 -14.33
C GLN A 108 -25.56 -27.19 -14.54
N LYS A 109 -26.15 -26.80 -15.68
CA LYS A 109 -27.48 -27.27 -16.08
C LYS A 109 -27.36 -28.64 -16.76
N SER A 110 -28.21 -29.59 -16.40
CA SER A 110 -28.46 -30.80 -17.19
C SER A 110 -29.67 -30.54 -18.10
N TYR A 111 -29.47 -30.61 -19.40
CA TYR A 111 -30.58 -30.63 -20.36
C TYR A 111 -31.02 -32.08 -20.49
N ARG A 112 -32.10 -32.43 -19.79
CA ARG A 112 -32.79 -33.71 -19.94
C ARG A 112 -34.25 -33.42 -20.26
#